data_AF-A0A8H6Y1D0-F1
#
_entry.id   AF-A0A8H6Y1D0-F1
#
_cell.length_a   1.000
_cell.length_b   1.000
_cell.length_c   1.000
_cell.angle_alpha   90.00
_cell.angle_beta   90.00
_cell.angle_gamma   90.00
#
_symmetry.space_group_name_H-M   'P 1'
#
loop_
_entity.id
_entity.type
_entity.pdbx_description
1 polymer ?
#
loop_
_entity_poly.entity_id
_entity_poly.type
_entity_poly.pdbx_seq_one_letter_code
_entity_poly.pdbx_strand_id
1 'polypeptide(L)'
;MDFEYAQLLYDAGGDVNNRNRYGGTAAHEIAQIWTPQDVAIVLRATEALKWFLDHNGSVDIADSDGMTARRMTTTLQRFAPGLNAIVVASDRERKARANGEGCCALCGRAADVTMKRCGRCKVARYCTPDVRDCQKTDWPHHKKHC
;
A
#
# COMPACT_ATOMS: atom_id res chain seq x y z
N MET A 1 -13.10 -9.31 3.30
CA MET A 1 -11.83 -10.04 3.29
C MET A 1 -11.88 -11.01 4.45
N ASP A 2 -11.45 -12.25 4.23
CA ASP A 2 -11.21 -13.19 5.33
C ASP A 2 -9.79 -12.92 5.84
N PHE A 3 -9.68 -12.42 7.07
CA PHE A 3 -8.39 -12.01 7.64
C PHE A 3 -7.51 -13.19 7.99
N GLU A 4 -8.10 -14.32 8.38
CA GLU A 4 -7.35 -15.53 8.73
C GLU A 4 -6.65 -16.07 7.49
N TYR A 5 -7.40 -16.17 6.38
CA TYR A 5 -6.82 -16.60 5.12
C TYR A 5 -5.80 -15.60 4.56
N ALA A 6 -6.06 -14.30 4.67
CA ALA A 6 -5.11 -13.27 4.25
C ALA A 6 -3.80 -13.33 5.07
N GLN A 7 -3.90 -13.56 6.38
CA GLN A 7 -2.75 -13.73 7.26
C GLN A 7 -1.95 -14.97 6.90
N LEU A 8 -2.61 -16.11 6.69
CA LEU A 8 -1.94 -17.35 6.29
C LEU A 8 -1.14 -17.17 4.99
N LEU A 9 -1.71 -16.49 3.99
CA LEU A 9 -1.00 -16.20 2.75
C LEU A 9 0.17 -15.23 2.95
N TYR A 10 0.01 -14.22 3.80
CA TYR A 10 1.08 -13.29 4.12
C TYR A 10 2.26 -13.98 4.81
N ASP A 11 1.96 -14.80 5.82
CA ASP A 11 2.96 -15.52 6.61
C ASP A 11 3.71 -16.55 5.77
N ALA A 12 3.04 -17.12 4.75
CA ALA A 12 3.67 -17.98 3.74
C ALA A 12 4.57 -17.21 2.74
N GLY A 13 4.76 -15.89 2.90
CA GLY A 13 5.57 -15.04 2.03
C GLY A 13 4.80 -14.36 0.89
N GLY A 14 3.46 -14.34 0.95
CA GLY A 14 2.63 -13.65 -0.02
C GLY A 14 2.90 -12.15 -0.08
N ASP A 15 3.15 -11.62 -1.27
CA ASP A 15 3.32 -10.18 -1.46
C ASP A 15 1.96 -9.48 -1.52
N VAL A 16 1.63 -8.68 -0.49
CA VAL A 16 0.43 -7.83 -0.48
C VAL A 16 0.37 -6.85 -1.64
N ASN A 17 1.52 -6.45 -2.20
CA ASN A 17 1.60 -5.56 -3.36
C ASN A 17 1.57 -6.30 -4.70
N ASN A 18 1.34 -7.62 -4.69
CA ASN A 18 1.22 -8.38 -5.93
C ASN A 18 0.09 -7.80 -6.80
N ARG A 19 0.32 -7.81 -8.11
CA ARG A 19 -0.55 -7.17 -9.10
C ARG A 19 -1.26 -8.25 -9.90
N ASN A 20 -2.57 -8.10 -10.06
CA ASN A 20 -3.37 -8.96 -10.92
C ASN A 20 -3.09 -8.65 -12.41
N ARG A 21 -3.78 -9.35 -13.32
CA ARG A 21 -3.66 -9.14 -14.79
C ARG A 21 -4.02 -7.73 -15.27
N TYR A 22 -4.73 -6.95 -14.45
CA TYR A 22 -5.11 -5.56 -14.72
C TYR A 22 -4.15 -4.56 -14.05
N GLY A 23 -3.07 -5.04 -13.44
CA GLY A 23 -2.11 -4.21 -12.72
C GLY A 23 -2.57 -3.77 -11.33
N GLY A 24 -3.79 -4.13 -10.91
CA GLY A 24 -4.36 -3.76 -9.61
C GLY A 24 -3.82 -4.63 -8.48
N THR A 25 -3.60 -3.98 -7.33
CA THR A 25 -3.29 -4.63 -6.04
C THR A 25 -4.56 -4.98 -5.27
N ALA A 26 -4.45 -5.74 -4.18
CA ALA A 26 -5.57 -6.04 -3.29
C ALA A 26 -6.31 -4.76 -2.79
N ALA A 27 -5.60 -3.63 -2.63
CA ALA A 27 -6.23 -2.37 -2.26
C ALA A 27 -7.19 -1.81 -3.31
N HIS A 28 -6.98 -2.09 -4.60
CA HIS A 28 -7.92 -1.70 -5.64
C HIS A 28 -9.25 -2.44 -5.46
N GLU A 29 -9.18 -3.75 -5.25
CA GLU A 29 -10.37 -4.59 -5.00
C GLU A 29 -11.10 -4.17 -3.71
N ILE A 30 -10.36 -3.86 -2.65
CA ILE A 30 -10.94 -3.36 -1.39
C ILE A 30 -11.71 -2.05 -1.60
N ALA A 31 -11.19 -1.16 -2.45
CA ALA A 31 -11.78 0.13 -2.73
C ALA A 31 -12.94 0.07 -3.75
N GLN A 32 -13.21 -1.07 -4.39
CA GLN A 32 -14.36 -1.25 -5.28
C GLN A 32 -15.66 -1.51 -4.49
N ILE A 33 -16.16 -0.47 -3.82
CA ILE A 33 -17.43 -0.53 -3.08
C ILE A 33 -18.58 -0.08 -3.98
N TRP A 34 -19.43 -1.01 -4.41
CA TRP A 34 -20.59 -0.73 -5.26
C TRP A 34 -21.82 -0.22 -4.49
N THR A 35 -21.91 -0.55 -3.19
CA THR A 35 -23.04 -0.22 -2.31
C THR A 35 -22.58 0.57 -1.08
N PRO A 36 -22.07 1.80 -1.25
CA PRO A 36 -21.46 2.55 -0.15
C PRO A 36 -22.47 3.03 0.91
N GLN A 37 -23.78 2.85 0.69
CA GLN A 37 -24.83 3.09 1.68
C GLN A 37 -24.93 1.96 2.71
N ASP A 38 -24.40 0.77 2.39
CA ASP A 38 -24.32 -0.34 3.32
C ASP A 38 -23.12 -0.17 4.26
N VAL A 39 -23.41 0.20 5.49
CA VAL A 39 -22.41 0.45 6.54
C VAL A 39 -21.56 -0.79 6.80
N ALA A 40 -22.12 -2.00 6.75
CA ALA A 40 -21.36 -3.22 7.02
C ALA A 40 -20.31 -3.47 5.93
N ILE A 41 -20.65 -3.18 4.67
CA ILE A 41 -19.71 -3.29 3.55
C ILE A 41 -18.59 -2.26 3.69
N VAL A 42 -18.92 -1.01 4.02
CA VAL A 42 -17.93 0.06 4.21
C VAL A 42 -17.00 -0.24 5.37
N LEU A 43 -17.52 -0.72 6.50
CA LEU A 43 -16.70 -1.10 7.66
C LEU A 43 -15.76 -2.25 7.32
N ARG A 44 -16.27 -3.31 6.68
CA ARG A 44 -15.44 -4.45 6.27
C ARG A 44 -14.33 -4.05 5.29
N ALA A 45 -14.62 -3.15 4.35
CA ALA A 45 -13.62 -2.62 3.43
C ALA A 45 -12.58 -1.74 4.15
N THR A 46 -13.03 -0.95 5.12
CA THR A 46 -12.18 -0.10 5.96
C THR A 46 -11.21 -0.95 6.78
N GLU A 47 -11.68 -2.02 7.42
CA GLU A 47 -10.84 -2.99 8.15
C GLU A 47 -9.89 -3.73 7.21
N ALA A 48 -10.35 -4.15 6.03
CA ALA A 48 -9.51 -4.80 5.03
C ALA A 48 -8.37 -3.88 4.56
N LEU A 49 -8.68 -2.59 4.31
CA LEU A 49 -7.67 -1.61 3.92
C LEU A 49 -6.68 -1.35 5.05
N LYS A 50 -7.16 -1.31 6.29
CA LYS A 50 -6.27 -1.21 7.46
C LYS A 50 -5.30 -2.37 7.53
N TRP A 51 -5.81 -3.61 7.46
CA TRP A 51 -4.96 -4.80 7.46
C TRP A 51 -3.92 -4.74 6.33
N PHE A 52 -4.34 -4.37 5.11
CA PHE A 52 -3.43 -4.23 3.97
C PHE A 52 -2.29 -3.24 4.26
N LEU A 53 -2.59 -2.07 4.84
CA LEU A 53 -1.61 -1.04 5.15
C LEU A 53 -0.66 -1.48 6.29
N ASP A 54 -1.21 -2.10 7.34
CA ASP A 54 -0.44 -2.65 8.47
C ASP A 54 0.57 -3.71 7.99
N HIS A 55 0.24 -4.44 6.91
CA HIS A 55 1.10 -5.44 6.27
C HIS A 55 2.02 -4.88 5.17
N ASN A 56 2.28 -3.56 5.20
CA ASN A 56 3.13 -2.84 4.25
C ASN A 56 2.60 -2.84 2.81
N GLY A 57 1.28 -2.88 2.65
CA GLY A 57 0.63 -2.63 1.38
C GLY A 57 0.81 -1.18 0.93
N SER A 58 0.94 -0.94 -0.37
CA SER A 58 1.00 0.41 -0.95
C SER A 58 -0.28 0.76 -1.69
N VAL A 59 -0.81 1.94 -1.40
CA VAL A 59 -1.99 2.51 -2.08
C VAL A 59 -1.62 3.40 -3.27
N ASP A 60 -0.31 3.52 -3.55
CA ASP A 60 0.25 4.39 -4.58
C ASP A 60 0.72 3.63 -5.82
N ILE A 61 0.60 2.30 -5.82
CA ILE A 61 0.84 1.48 -7.01
C ILE A 61 -0.33 1.70 -7.97
N ALA A 62 -0.01 2.09 -9.20
CA ALA A 62 -1.01 2.26 -10.25
C ALA A 62 -1.33 0.95 -10.97
N ASP A 63 -2.61 0.76 -11.29
CA ASP A 63 -3.08 -0.28 -12.20
C ASP A 63 -2.72 0.05 -13.67
N SER A 64 -3.23 -0.76 -14.61
CA SER A 64 -2.99 -0.57 -16.05
C SER A 64 -3.58 0.72 -16.60
N ASP A 65 -4.62 1.27 -15.98
CA ASP A 65 -5.28 2.53 -16.39
C ASP A 65 -4.67 3.75 -15.67
N GLY A 66 -3.66 3.54 -14.83
CA GLY A 66 -3.05 4.61 -14.04
C GLY A 66 -3.87 4.98 -12.80
N MET A 67 -4.88 4.21 -12.44
CA MET A 67 -5.65 4.40 -11.21
C MET A 67 -4.86 3.85 -10.03
N THR A 68 -4.89 4.55 -8.90
CA THR A 68 -4.31 4.07 -7.65
C THR A 68 -5.41 3.87 -6.62
N ALA A 69 -5.20 2.95 -5.67
CA ALA A 69 -6.12 2.78 -4.55
C ALA A 69 -6.31 4.08 -3.76
N ARG A 70 -5.26 4.90 -3.60
CA ARG A 70 -5.35 6.24 -2.99
C ARG A 70 -6.36 7.13 -3.72
N ARG A 71 -6.31 7.16 -5.05
CA ARG A 71 -7.24 7.96 -5.86
C ARG A 71 -8.67 7.45 -5.67
N MET A 72 -8.87 6.13 -5.65
CA MET A 72 -10.18 5.53 -5.39
C MET A 72 -10.73 5.89 -4.00
N THR A 73 -9.95 5.75 -2.93
CA THR A 73 -10.39 6.09 -1.57
C THR A 73 -10.67 7.59 -1.41
N THR A 74 -9.93 8.45 -2.11
CA THR A 74 -10.16 9.90 -2.13
C THR A 74 -11.50 10.22 -2.79
N THR A 75 -11.81 9.63 -3.94
CA THR A 75 -13.11 9.79 -4.62
C THR A 75 -14.27 9.30 -3.76
N LEU A 76 -14.06 8.24 -2.98
CA LEU A 76 -15.06 7.69 -2.07
C LEU A 76 -15.22 8.46 -0.75
N GLN A 77 -14.39 9.47 -0.46
CA GLN A 77 -14.37 10.15 0.84
C GLN A 77 -15.73 10.69 1.29
N ARG A 78 -16.58 11.12 0.36
CA ARG A 78 -17.93 11.61 0.67
C ARG A 78 -18.87 10.52 1.20
N PHE A 79 -18.68 9.27 0.76
CA PHE A 79 -19.57 8.15 1.08
C PHE A 79 -18.96 7.16 2.09
N ALA A 80 -17.65 6.98 2.03
CA ALA A 80 -16.87 6.09 2.88
C ALA A 80 -15.63 6.82 3.44
N PRO A 81 -15.81 7.85 4.30
CA PRO A 81 -14.71 8.67 4.80
C PRO A 81 -13.66 7.87 5.57
N GLY A 82 -14.06 6.75 6.19
CA GLY A 82 -13.16 5.86 6.95
C GLY A 82 -12.00 5.30 6.12
N LEU A 83 -12.24 4.94 4.85
CA LEU A 83 -11.19 4.45 3.96
C LEU A 83 -10.08 5.48 3.78
N ASN A 84 -10.45 6.72 3.41
CA ASN A 84 -9.48 7.77 3.19
C ASN A 84 -8.80 8.21 4.50
N ALA A 85 -9.55 8.22 5.61
CA ALA A 85 -9.00 8.56 6.92
C ALA A 85 -7.86 7.61 7.34
N ILE A 86 -8.00 6.31 7.07
CA ILE A 86 -6.95 5.32 7.39
C ILE A 86 -5.73 5.49 6.49
N VAL A 87 -5.92 5.79 5.21
CA VAL A 87 -4.79 6.12 4.30
C VAL A 87 -4.00 7.31 4.84
N VAL A 88 -4.71 8.40 5.20
CA VAL A 88 -4.08 9.60 5.76
C VAL A 88 -3.38 9.32 7.09
N ALA A 89 -3.94 8.47 7.95
CA ALA A 89 -3.30 8.07 9.20
C ALA A 89 -2.01 7.28 8.93
N SER A 90 -2.06 6.29 8.05
CA SER A 90 -0.89 5.51 7.62
C SER A 90 0.20 6.40 7.01
N ASP A 91 -0.15 7.40 6.20
CA ASP A 91 0.83 8.33 5.63
C ASP A 91 1.57 9.14 6.71
N ARG A 92 0.85 9.58 7.75
CA ARG A 92 1.45 10.30 8.87
C ARG A 92 2.44 9.42 9.63
N GLU A 93 2.08 8.16 9.87
CA GLU A 93 2.96 7.18 10.51
C GLU A 93 4.20 6.90 9.65
N ARG A 94 4.03 6.68 8.35
CA ARG A 94 5.15 6.49 7.41
C ARG A 94 6.06 7.70 7.38
N LYS A 95 5.52 8.91 7.34
CA LYS A 95 6.30 10.16 7.38
C LYS A 95 7.07 10.31 8.70
N ALA A 96 6.44 9.99 9.83
CA ALA A 96 7.11 9.99 11.12
C ALA A 96 8.29 9.01 11.14
N ARG A 97 8.10 7.78 10.63
CA ARG A 97 9.18 6.78 10.50
C ARG A 97 10.28 7.22 9.55
N ALA A 98 9.93 7.80 8.40
CA ALA A 98 10.88 8.31 7.42
C ALA A 98 11.81 9.39 7.99
N ASN A 99 11.28 10.23 8.90
CA ASN A 99 12.06 11.26 9.60
C ASN A 99 12.91 10.71 10.74
N GLY A 100 12.60 9.51 11.26
CA GLY A 100 13.34 8.83 12.32
C GLY A 100 14.30 7.76 11.78
N GLU A 101 14.05 6.51 12.13
CA GLU A 101 14.86 5.32 11.77
C GLU A 101 14.95 5.08 10.25
N GLY A 102 14.00 5.63 9.49
CA GLY A 102 13.85 5.49 8.05
C GLY A 102 12.99 4.28 7.68
N CYS A 103 12.32 4.37 6.53
CA CYS A 103 11.44 3.31 6.04
C CYS A 103 11.59 3.12 4.52
N CYS A 104 11.06 2.02 4.00
CA CYS A 104 10.99 1.80 2.57
C CYS A 104 10.07 2.84 1.91
N ALA A 105 10.53 3.46 0.82
CA ALA A 105 9.81 4.48 0.08
C ALA A 105 8.48 3.99 -0.55
N LEU A 106 8.39 2.70 -0.90
CA LEU A 106 7.16 2.12 -1.47
C LEU A 106 6.24 1.52 -0.40
N CYS A 107 6.75 0.56 0.37
CA CYS A 107 5.91 -0.25 1.25
C CYS A 107 5.84 0.28 2.69
N GLY A 108 6.67 1.26 3.06
CA GLY A 108 6.66 1.87 4.39
C GLY A 108 7.18 0.96 5.52
N ARG A 109 7.70 -0.23 5.20
CA ARG A 109 8.40 -1.11 6.16
C ARG A 109 9.51 -0.33 6.87
N ALA A 110 9.68 -0.52 8.17
CA ALA A 110 10.75 0.12 8.94
C ALA A 110 12.14 -0.39 8.51
N ALA A 111 13.19 0.37 8.79
CA ALA A 111 14.57 -0.01 8.47
C ALA A 111 15.17 -1.05 9.46
N ASP A 112 14.32 -1.88 10.07
CA ASP A 112 14.73 -3.01 10.92
C ASP A 112 15.43 -4.12 10.12
N VAL A 113 15.13 -4.20 8.82
CA VAL A 113 15.88 -4.96 7.81
C VAL A 113 16.86 -4.07 7.05
N THR A 114 18.03 -4.61 6.71
CA THR A 114 19.03 -3.96 5.85
C THR A 114 18.39 -3.49 4.55
N MET A 115 18.14 -2.19 4.39
CA MET A 115 17.54 -1.63 3.17
C MET A 115 18.59 -1.18 2.17
N LYS A 116 18.28 -1.35 0.88
CA LYS A 116 19.09 -0.78 -0.19
C LYS A 116 18.69 0.67 -0.44
N ARG A 117 19.68 1.52 -0.69
CA ARG A 117 19.43 2.88 -1.18
C ARG A 117 19.37 2.88 -2.70
N CYS A 118 18.57 3.78 -3.27
CA CYS A 118 18.53 4.00 -4.70
C CYS A 118 19.95 4.24 -5.23
N GLY A 119 20.36 3.48 -6.25
CA GLY A 119 21.70 3.56 -6.81
C GLY A 119 22.07 4.94 -7.37
N ARG A 120 21.06 5.73 -7.79
CA ARG A 120 21.23 7.05 -8.40
C ARG A 120 21.19 8.17 -7.37
N CYS A 121 20.04 8.39 -6.73
CA CYS A 121 19.87 9.54 -5.82
C CYS A 121 20.43 9.31 -4.41
N LYS A 122 20.62 8.06 -3.99
CA LYS A 122 21.06 7.66 -2.63
C LYS A 122 20.13 8.13 -1.49
N VAL A 123 19.02 8.80 -1.78
CA VAL A 123 18.04 9.30 -0.80
C VAL A 123 17.00 8.22 -0.48
N ALA A 124 16.29 7.72 -1.50
CA ALA A 124 15.23 6.73 -1.31
C ALA A 124 15.80 5.38 -0.83
N ARG A 125 15.11 4.76 0.14
CA ARG A 125 15.43 3.44 0.68
C ARG A 125 14.37 2.44 0.25
N TYR A 126 14.77 1.21 -0.06
CA TYR A 126 13.88 0.13 -0.47
C TYR A 126 14.21 -1.15 0.26
N CYS A 127 13.19 -2.00 0.42
CA CYS A 127 13.41 -3.38 0.83
C CYS A 127 14.45 -4.06 -0.08
N THR A 128 15.18 -5.00 0.49
CA THR A 128 16.03 -5.88 -0.29
C THR A 128 15.17 -6.87 -1.10
N PRO A 129 15.68 -7.37 -2.23
CA PRO A 129 14.92 -8.27 -3.11
C PRO A 129 14.49 -9.59 -2.45
N ASP A 130 15.16 -10.05 -1.40
CA ASP A 130 14.78 -11.24 -0.61
C ASP A 130 13.49 -11.05 0.18
N VAL A 131 13.19 -9.83 0.61
CA VAL A 131 11.92 -9.49 1.27
C VAL A 131 10.86 -9.13 0.23
N ARG A 132 11.16 -8.14 -0.62
CA ARG A 132 10.27 -7.65 -1.67
C ARG A 132 11.02 -6.69 -2.59
N ASP A 133 10.88 -6.86 -3.90
CA ASP A 133 11.51 -5.98 -4.90
C ASP A 133 10.79 -4.63 -5.05
N CYS A 134 10.76 -3.86 -3.97
CA CYS A 134 10.05 -2.59 -3.87
C CYS A 134 10.62 -1.53 -4.82
N GLN A 135 11.93 -1.54 -5.07
CA GLN A 135 12.55 -0.57 -5.98
C GLN A 135 12.06 -0.77 -7.41
N LYS A 136 11.99 -2.03 -7.88
CA LYS A 136 11.49 -2.33 -9.23
C LYS A 136 10.03 -1.94 -9.39
N THR A 137 9.20 -2.18 -8.38
CA THR A 137 7.78 -1.82 -8.40
C THR A 137 7.57 -0.31 -8.40
N ASP A 138 8.36 0.46 -7.64
CA ASP A 138 8.26 1.93 -7.60
C ASP A 138 8.95 2.62 -8.79
N TRP A 139 9.85 1.95 -9.50
CA TRP A 139 10.68 2.54 -10.55
C TRP A 139 9.91 3.35 -11.61
N PRO A 140 8.75 2.91 -12.14
CA PRO A 140 7.97 3.71 -13.10
C PRO A 140 7.63 5.12 -12.60
N HIS A 141 7.44 5.28 -11.29
CA HIS A 141 7.13 6.55 -10.63
C HIS A 141 8.40 7.26 -10.14
N HIS A 142 9.23 6.58 -9.34
CA HIS A 142 10.44 7.14 -8.74
C HIS A 142 11.38 7.77 -9.77
N LYS A 143 11.60 7.13 -10.92
CA LYS A 143 12.56 7.59 -11.94
C LYS A 143 12.29 8.99 -12.49
N LYS A 144 11.04 9.48 -12.37
CA LYS A 144 10.63 10.80 -12.85
C LYS A 144 11.19 11.94 -11.99
N HIS A 145 11.50 11.67 -10.73
CA HIS A 145 11.95 12.66 -9.73
C HIS A 145 13.13 12.14 -8.90
N CYS A 146 13.83 11.13 -9.42
CA CYS A 146 14.97 10.47 -8.77
C CYS A 146 16.16 11.43 -8.66
#